data_AF-A0A7V5G781-F1
#
_entry.id   AF-A0A7V5G781-F1
#
_cell.length_a   1.000
_cell.length_b   1.000
_cell.length_c   1.000
_cell.angle_alpha   90.00
_cell.angle_beta   90.00
_cell.angle_gamma   90.00
#
_symmetry.space_group_name_H-M   'P 1'
#
loop_
_entity.id
_entity.type
_entity.pdbx_description
1 polymer ?
#
loop_
_entity_poly.entity_id
_entity_poly.type
_entity_poly.pdbx_seq_one_letter_code
_entity_poly.pdbx_strand_id
1 'polypeptide(L)' 'MNIGIIGLGLMGGSLGLALKKFPDKYHIIGYDHNKIHQKEALLLNLVDEISVDFEIIKKCSVIIL' A
#
# COMPACT_ATOMS: atom_id res chain seq x y z
N MET A 1 6.41 -11.13 1.31
CA MET A 1 7.36 -10.07 0.87
C MET A 1 6.68 -8.73 1.00
N ASN A 2 7.33 -7.73 1.60
CA ASN A 2 6.71 -6.44 1.86
C ASN A 2 6.86 -5.53 0.62
N ILE A 3 5.72 -5.01 0.15
CA ILE A 3 5.65 -4.06 -0.97
C ILE A 3 5.13 -2.73 -0.44
N GLY A 4 5.91 -1.67 -0.60
CA GLY A 4 5.50 -0.30 -0.29
C GLY A 4 4.81 0.34 -1.48
N ILE A 5 3.66 0.96 -1.28
CA ILE A 5 2.98 1.78 -2.29
C ILE A 5 2.86 3.20 -1.75
N ILE A 6 3.51 4.15 -2.40
CA ILE A 6 3.42 5.58 -2.13
C ILE A 6 2.42 6.18 -3.12
N GLY A 7 1.39 6.85 -2.61
CA GLY A 7 0.25 7.32 -3.40
C GLY A 7 -0.81 6.24 -3.57
N LEU A 8 -1.92 6.39 -2.84
CA LEU A 8 -3.03 5.42 -2.77
C LEU A 8 -4.25 5.87 -3.58
N GLY A 9 -4.03 6.70 -4.59
CA GLY A 9 -5.05 7.08 -5.57
C GLY A 9 -5.37 5.97 -6.57
N LEU A 10 -5.87 6.33 -7.75
CA LEU A 10 -6.30 5.37 -8.79
C LEU A 10 -5.25 4.31 -9.14
N MET A 11 -4.01 4.72 -9.48
CA MET A 11 -2.98 3.78 -9.95
C MET A 11 -2.43 2.91 -8.80
N GLY A 12 -2.03 3.51 -7.68
CA GLY A 12 -1.52 2.77 -6.53
C GLY A 12 -2.57 1.83 -5.93
N GLY A 13 -3.82 2.27 -5.84
CA GLY A 13 -4.94 1.45 -5.40
C GLY A 13 -5.22 0.26 -6.33
N SER A 14 -5.22 0.49 -7.65
CA SER A 14 -5.41 -0.58 -8.64
C SER A 14 -4.30 -1.64 -8.58
N LEU A 15 -3.07 -1.19 -8.36
CA LEU A 15 -1.93 -2.10 -8.20
C LEU A 15 -2.00 -2.89 -6.89
N GLY A 16 -2.36 -2.23 -5.79
CA GLY A 16 -2.61 -2.90 -4.50
C GLY A 16 -3.64 -4.02 -4.64
N LEU A 17 -4.77 -3.73 -5.29
CA LEU A 17 -5.81 -4.73 -5.57
C LEU A 17 -5.31 -5.88 -6.44
N ALA A 18 -4.47 -5.61 -7.44
CA ALA A 18 -3.88 -6.66 -8.26
C ALA A 18 -2.92 -7.56 -7.47
N LEU A 19 -2.11 -6.98 -6.57
CA LEU A 19 -1.18 -7.71 -5.71
C LEU A 19 -1.90 -8.55 -4.65
N LYS A 20 -3.04 -8.08 -4.14
CA LYS A 20 -3.91 -8.82 -3.22
C LYS A 20 -4.43 -10.16 -3.77
N LYS A 21 -4.34 -10.39 -5.08
CA LYS A 21 -4.63 -11.70 -5.69
C LYS A 21 -3.60 -12.78 -5.32
N PHE A 22 -2.48 -12.39 -4.70
CA PHE A 22 -1.42 -13.30 -4.25
C PHE A 22 -1.09 -13.07 -2.75
N PRO A 23 -2.07 -13.28 -1.85
CA PRO A 23 -1.95 -12.90 -0.44
C PRO A 23 -0.84 -13.64 0.32
N ASP A 24 -0.54 -14.89 -0.07
CA ASP A 24 0.55 -15.66 0.57
C ASP A 24 1.95 -15.16 0.19
N LYS A 25 2.05 -14.32 -0.85
CA LYS A 25 3.32 -13.83 -1.38
C LYS A 25 3.61 -12.39 -0.95
N TYR A 26 2.59 -11.55 -0.88
CA TYR A 26 2.75 -10.11 -0.74
C TYR A 26 2.01 -9.57 0.47
N HIS A 27 2.71 -8.70 1.20
CA HIS A 27 2.13 -7.86 2.23
C HIS A 27 2.32 -6.40 1.81
N ILE A 28 1.22 -5.67 1.67
CA ILE A 28 1.16 -4.38 1.00
C ILE A 28 1.03 -3.28 2.04
N ILE A 29 2.04 -2.44 2.12
CA ILE A 29 2.14 -1.32 3.05
C ILE A 29 1.92 -0.03 2.27
N GLY A 30 0.84 0.69 2.56
CA GLY A 30 0.48 1.92 1.87
C GLY A 30 0.96 3.18 2.58
N TYR A 31 1.29 4.23 1.82
CA TYR A 31 1.56 5.57 2.34
C TYR A 31 0.95 6.61 1.40
N ASP A 32 0.20 7.56 1.94
CA ASP A 32 -0.34 8.70 1.19
C ASP A 32 -0.29 9.92 2.10
N HIS A 33 -0.20 11.12 1.54
CA HIS A 33 -0.33 12.35 2.31
C HIS A 33 -1.78 12.64 2.69
N ASN A 34 -2.74 12.15 1.91
CA ASN A 34 -4.17 12.35 2.12
C ASN A 34 -4.76 11.26 3.04
N LYS A 35 -5.18 11.68 4.24
CA LYS A 35 -5.82 10.79 5.22
C LYS A 35 -7.12 10.14 4.72
N ILE A 36 -7.81 10.76 3.77
CA ILE A 36 -9.02 10.18 3.16
C ILE A 36 -8.62 8.96 2.31
N HIS A 37 -7.63 9.12 1.42
CA HIS A 37 -7.14 8.00 0.61
C HIS A 37 -6.59 6.85 1.47
N GLN A 38 -5.90 7.16 2.57
CA GLN A 38 -5.44 6.12 3.52
C GLN A 38 -6.61 5.31 4.08
N LYS A 39 -7.68 5.99 4.51
CA LYS A 39 -8.88 5.32 5.05
C LYS A 39 -9.59 4.50 3.97
N GLU A 40 -9.77 5.07 2.79
CA GLU A 40 -10.40 4.39 1.65
C GLU A 40 -9.60 3.16 1.23
N ALA A 41 -8.27 3.24 1.17
CA ALA A 41 -7.41 2.13 0.81
C ALA A 41 -7.54 0.94 1.78
N LEU A 42 -7.68 1.20 3.08
CA LEU A 42 -7.97 0.16 4.07
C LEU A 42 -9.39 -0.39 3.92
N LEU A 43 -10.40 0.48 3.77
CA LEU A 43 -11.80 0.09 3.64
C LEU A 43 -12.06 -0.77 2.39
N LEU A 44 -11.39 -0.44 1.29
CA LEU A 44 -11.46 -1.15 0.01
C LEU A 44 -10.48 -2.33 -0.08
N ASN A 45 -9.73 -2.61 0.99
CA ASN A 45 -8.74 -3.68 1.09
C ASN A 45 -7.66 -3.61 -0.03
N LEU A 46 -7.26 -2.40 -0.42
CA LEU A 46 -6.21 -2.16 -1.43
C LEU A 46 -4.82 -2.40 -0.85
N VAL A 47 -4.66 -2.18 0.45
CA VAL A 47 -3.43 -2.38 1.22
C VAL A 47 -3.72 -3.23 2.46
N ASP A 48 -2.71 -3.81 3.07
CA ASP A 48 -2.84 -4.53 4.34
C ASP A 48 -2.74 -3.59 5.54
N GLU A 49 -1.87 -2.60 5.44
CA GLU A 49 -1.69 -1.58 6.47
C GLU A 49 -1.29 -0.22 5.87
N ILE A 50 -1.49 0.83 6.67
CA ILE A 50 -1.02 2.19 6.35
C ILE A 50 0.20 2.48 7.21
N SER A 51 1.28 2.85 6.54
CA SER A 51 2.50 3.26 7.17
C SER A 51 2.33 4.62 7.85
N VAL A 52 2.72 4.69 9.12
CA VAL A 52 2.74 5.95 9.90
C VAL A 52 3.97 6.80 9.62
N ASP A 53 5.02 6.21 9.06
CA ASP A 53 6.31 6.85 8.81
C ASP A 53 6.94 6.31 7.52
N PHE A 54 7.47 7.23 6.72
CA PHE A 54 8.20 6.93 5.49
C PHE A 54 9.39 5.99 5.72
N GLU A 55 10.00 6.02 6.91
CA GLU A 55 11.10 5.10 7.28
C GLU A 55 10.70 3.63 7.30
N ILE A 56 9.42 3.32 7.54
CA ILE A 56 8.92 1.94 7.49
C ILE A 56 8.82 1.48 6.03
N ILE A 57 8.31 2.34 5.14
CA ILE A 57 8.23 2.03 3.70
C ILE A 57 9.61 1.80 3.09
N LYS A 58 10.64 2.55 3.52
CA LYS A 58 12.01 2.35 3.04
C LYS A 58 12.56 0.93 3.29
N LYS A 59 11.97 0.18 4.22
CA LYS A 59 12.36 -1.20 4.55
C LYS A 59 11.66 -2.25 3.67
N CYS A 60 10.72 -1.84 2.82
CA CYS A 60 10.05 -2.75 1.90
C CYS A 60 11.03 -3.29 0.85
N SER A 61 10.78 -4.52 0.39
CA SER A 61 11.60 -5.17 -0.64
C SER A 61 11.44 -4.49 -2.01
N VAL A 62 10.26 -3.93 -2.26
CA VAL A 62 9.92 -3.16 -3.45
C VAL A 62 9.13 -1.94 -3.03
N ILE A 63 9.39 -0.79 -3.66
CA ILE A 63 8.67 0.46 -3.43
C ILE A 63 8.13 0.94 -4.78
N ILE A 64 6.83 1.20 -4.85
CA ILE A 64 6.16 1.84 -5.98
C ILE A 64 5.83 3.29 -5.58
N LEU A 65 6.13 4.22 -6.49
CA LEU A 65 5.94 5.66 -6.34
C LEU A 65 4.75 6.17 -7.14
#